data_AF-A0A2V8L6V0-F1
#
_entry.id   AF-A0A2V8L6V0-F1
#
_cell.length_a   1.000
_cell.length_b   1.000
_cell.length_c   1.000
_cell.angle_alpha   90.00
_cell.angle_beta   90.00
_cell.angle_gamma   90.00
#
_symmetry.space_group_name_H-M   'P 1'
#
loop_
_entity.id
_entity.type
_entity.pdbx_description
1 polymer ?
#
loop_
_entity_poly.entity_id
_entity_poly.type
_entity_poly.pdbx_seq_one_letter_code
_entity_poly.pdbx_strand_id
1 'polypeptide(L)'
;SNVPLAGSALFDEHGVIAECPPGIPQCQPMTGRIAEAGVPPATPLTGQTTIAFASTGDNPNSGVAIANPGTGTATITFQLLDTTGTTAGPSVTKTLAANNHTAFFINQLFPNLGSFFVGTVRITSDIPVVSTALLFEHDGQFSTFPVFPLQ
;
A
#
# COMPACT_ATOMS: atom_id res chain seq x y z
N SER A 1 -28.41 -11.61 0.23
CA SER A 1 -27.34 -11.74 -0.77
C SER A 1 -26.30 -10.67 -0.46
N ASN A 2 -25.31 -10.99 0.38
CA ASN A 2 -24.20 -10.08 0.67
C ASN A 2 -23.12 -10.36 -0.36
N VAL A 3 -23.19 -9.69 -1.50
CA VAL A 3 -22.04 -9.61 -2.40
C VAL A 3 -21.04 -8.69 -1.68
N PRO A 4 -19.84 -9.17 -1.30
CA PRO A 4 -18.82 -8.26 -0.78
C PRO A 4 -18.54 -7.24 -1.88
N LEU A 5 -18.60 -5.94 -1.53
CA LEU A 5 -18.18 -4.84 -2.39
C LEU A 5 -16.71 -5.05 -2.74
N ALA A 6 -16.46 -5.69 -3.87
CA ALA A 6 -15.15 -6.04 -4.33
C ALA A 6 -15.04 -5.42 -5.73
N GLY A 7 -14.86 -4.10 -5.76
CA GLY A 7 -14.46 -3.39 -6.97
C GLY A 7 -12.97 -3.62 -7.19
N SER A 8 -12.59 -4.07 -8.38
CA SER A 8 -11.21 -3.93 -8.83
C SER A 8 -10.90 -2.44 -9.02
N ALA A 9 -9.68 -2.02 -8.70
CA ALA A 9 -9.23 -0.66 -8.97
C ALA A 9 -8.16 -0.66 -10.06
N LEU A 10 -8.12 0.42 -10.83
CA LEU A 10 -7.03 0.71 -11.76
C LEU A 10 -6.37 2.00 -11.30
N PHE A 11 -5.07 1.93 -11.04
CA PHE A 11 -4.26 3.09 -10.73
C PHE A 11 -3.47 3.46 -11.96
N ASP A 12 -3.49 4.72 -12.35
CA ASP A 12 -2.62 5.28 -13.36
C ASP A 12 -1.81 6.45 -12.79
N GLU A 13 -0.70 6.72 -13.45
CA GLU A 13 0.10 7.89 -13.17
C GLU A 13 0.55 8.56 -14.44
N HIS A 14 0.59 9.88 -14.39
CA HIS A 14 0.97 10.71 -15.51
C HIS A 14 2.30 11.42 -15.21
N GLY A 15 3.20 11.41 -16.19
CA GLY A 15 4.48 12.09 -16.12
C GLY A 15 5.03 12.40 -17.51
N VAL A 16 6.28 12.87 -17.57
CA VAL A 16 6.92 13.22 -18.84
C VAL A 16 7.23 11.94 -19.61
N ILE A 17 6.66 11.82 -20.82
CA ILE A 17 6.87 10.68 -21.72
C ILE A 17 7.80 11.00 -22.90
N ALA A 18 8.08 12.29 -23.12
CA ALA A 18 9.09 12.75 -24.05
C ALA A 18 9.61 14.11 -23.64
N GLU A 19 10.93 14.22 -23.49
CA GLU A 19 11.61 15.49 -23.21
C GLU A 19 11.79 16.31 -24.49
N CYS A 20 11.92 17.62 -24.29
CA CYS A 20 12.24 18.52 -25.39
C CYS A 20 13.75 18.56 -25.63
N PRO A 21 14.24 18.36 -26.88
CA PRO A 21 15.65 18.56 -27.21
C PRO A 21 16.11 20.00 -26.92
N PRO A 22 17.35 20.20 -26.44
CA PRO A 22 17.88 21.54 -26.20
C PRO A 22 17.86 22.40 -27.48
N GLY A 23 17.44 23.66 -27.37
CA GLY A 23 17.55 24.64 -28.46
C GLY A 23 16.34 24.74 -29.40
N ILE A 24 15.23 24.06 -29.12
CA ILE A 24 13.97 24.22 -29.87
C ILE A 24 13.04 25.21 -29.15
N PRO A 25 12.83 26.44 -29.66
CA PRO A 25 11.91 27.40 -29.06
C PRO A 25 10.48 26.87 -29.06
N GLN A 26 9.75 27.04 -27.95
CA GLN A 26 8.34 26.65 -27.77
C GLN A 26 8.05 25.14 -27.77
N CYS A 27 9.07 24.28 -27.74
CA CYS A 27 8.86 22.86 -27.56
C CYS A 27 8.60 22.56 -26.06
N GLN A 28 7.52 21.83 -25.80
CA GLN A 28 7.01 21.54 -24.47
C GLN A 28 7.04 20.03 -24.24
N PRO A 29 7.48 19.54 -23.07
CA PRO A 29 7.52 18.11 -22.79
C PRO A 29 6.12 17.50 -22.93
N MET A 30 6.06 16.30 -23.52
CA MET A 30 4.81 15.57 -23.62
C MET A 30 4.55 14.88 -22.28
N THR A 31 3.34 15.02 -21.75
CA THR A 31 2.88 14.31 -20.55
C THR A 31 1.92 13.21 -20.94
N GLY A 32 2.05 12.03 -20.34
CA GLY A 32 1.19 10.87 -20.59
C GLY A 32 1.32 9.83 -19.50
N ARG A 33 0.66 8.67 -19.67
CA ARG A 33 0.68 7.58 -18.70
C ARG A 33 2.05 6.92 -18.63
N ILE A 34 2.66 6.89 -17.44
CA ILE A 34 4.00 6.32 -17.20
C ILE A 34 3.96 4.99 -16.43
N ALA A 35 2.91 4.73 -15.64
CA ALA A 35 2.59 3.40 -15.13
C ALA A 35 1.09 3.21 -14.91
N GLU A 36 0.75 1.93 -14.74
CA GLU A 36 -0.60 1.46 -14.52
C GLU A 36 -0.55 0.17 -13.69
N ALA A 37 -1.39 0.05 -12.66
CA ALA A 37 -1.53 -1.20 -11.90
C ALA A 37 -2.99 -1.51 -11.60
N GLY A 38 -3.38 -2.76 -11.85
CA GLY A 38 -4.69 -3.28 -11.46
C GLY A 38 -4.64 -3.89 -10.06
N VAL A 39 -5.57 -3.50 -9.20
CA VAL A 39 -5.76 -4.09 -7.87
C VAL A 39 -6.96 -5.03 -7.90
N PRO A 40 -6.80 -6.31 -7.55
CA PRO A 40 -7.90 -7.25 -7.55
C PRO A 40 -8.89 -6.94 -6.43
N PRO A 41 -10.13 -7.41 -6.55
CA PRO A 41 -11.10 -7.33 -5.48
C PRO A 41 -10.60 -8.06 -4.24
N ALA A 42 -10.83 -7.49 -3.06
CA ALA A 42 -10.36 -8.06 -1.79
C ALA A 42 -11.55 -8.43 -0.88
N THR A 43 -11.37 -9.48 -0.08
CA THR A 43 -12.38 -10.01 0.83
C THR A 43 -12.16 -9.47 2.25
N PRO A 44 -13.24 -9.07 2.96
CA PRO A 44 -13.11 -8.66 4.36
C PRO A 44 -12.62 -9.80 5.25
N LEU A 45 -11.49 -9.62 5.94
CA LEU A 45 -10.86 -10.61 6.81
C LEU A 45 -10.34 -9.94 8.09
N THR A 46 -10.33 -10.69 9.20
CA THR A 46 -9.73 -10.24 10.48
C THR A 46 -8.22 -10.43 10.53
N GLY A 47 -7.63 -11.13 9.55
CA GLY A 47 -6.19 -11.40 9.49
C GLY A 47 -5.69 -11.49 8.06
N GLN A 48 -4.73 -10.63 7.71
CA GLN A 48 -4.14 -10.50 6.39
C GLN A 48 -2.63 -10.23 6.49
N THR A 49 -1.88 -10.50 5.42
CA THR A 49 -0.45 -10.19 5.32
C THR A 49 -0.09 -9.75 3.92
N THR A 50 0.92 -8.89 3.81
CA THR A 50 1.49 -8.48 2.53
C THR A 50 2.97 -8.20 2.68
N ILE A 51 3.65 -8.03 1.55
CA ILE A 51 5.09 -7.74 1.51
C ILE A 51 5.30 -6.28 1.89
N ALA A 52 6.33 -6.03 2.70
CA ALA A 52 6.67 -4.72 3.21
C ALA A 52 8.08 -4.31 2.78
N PHE A 53 8.16 -3.22 2.03
CA PHE A 53 9.37 -2.47 1.75
C PHE A 53 9.30 -1.12 2.46
N ALA A 54 10.39 -0.70 3.07
CA ALA A 54 10.51 0.63 3.65
C ALA A 54 11.94 1.15 3.51
N SER A 55 12.04 2.41 3.07
CA SER A 55 13.29 3.17 2.98
C SER A 55 13.06 4.56 3.59
N THR A 56 14.07 5.07 4.30
CA THR A 56 14.00 6.35 5.02
C THR A 56 14.41 7.57 4.18
N GLY A 57 14.97 7.35 2.99
CA GLY A 57 15.33 8.41 2.04
C GLY A 57 14.28 8.55 0.96
N ASP A 58 14.39 7.70 -0.06
CA ASP A 58 13.45 7.62 -1.17
C ASP A 58 12.71 6.27 -1.16
N ASN A 59 12.12 5.92 -2.30
CA ASN A 59 11.59 4.60 -2.61
C ASN A 59 12.70 3.53 -2.73
N PRO A 60 12.39 2.23 -2.60
CA PRO A 60 11.04 1.64 -2.53
C PRO A 60 10.33 1.81 -1.19
N ASN A 61 9.04 2.15 -1.24
CA ASN A 61 8.16 2.13 -0.07
C ASN A 61 6.83 1.43 -0.39
N SER A 62 6.46 0.47 0.45
CA SER A 62 5.14 -0.14 0.39
C SER A 62 4.10 0.78 1.04
N GLY A 63 3.05 1.08 0.30
CA GLY A 63 1.82 1.69 0.81
C GLY A 63 0.77 0.62 1.06
N VAL A 64 0.12 0.66 2.22
CA VAL A 64 -0.99 -0.23 2.56
C VAL A 64 -2.24 0.63 2.77
N ALA A 65 -3.29 0.34 2.01
CA ALA A 65 -4.60 0.94 2.17
C ALA A 65 -5.57 -0.07 2.79
N ILE A 66 -6.36 0.38 3.76
CA ILE A 66 -7.33 -0.45 4.49
C ILE A 66 -8.68 0.23 4.49
N ALA A 67 -9.72 -0.55 4.23
CA ALA A 67 -11.11 -0.15 4.30
C ALA A 67 -11.86 -0.98 5.35
N ASN A 68 -12.71 -0.33 6.13
CA ASN A 68 -13.64 -0.96 7.05
C ASN A 68 -15.06 -0.91 6.43
N PRO A 69 -15.55 -2.01 5.82
CA PRO A 69 -16.89 -2.09 5.27
C PRO A 69 -17.95 -2.42 6.33
N GLY A 70 -17.54 -2.62 7.58
CA GLY A 70 -18.42 -2.96 8.69
C GLY A 70 -19.17 -1.76 9.25
N THR A 71 -20.09 -2.05 10.18
CA THR A 71 -20.92 -1.06 10.88
C THR A 71 -20.35 -0.61 12.22
N GLY A 72 -19.26 -1.24 12.69
CA GLY A 72 -18.53 -0.88 13.91
C GLY A 72 -17.17 -0.27 13.61
N THR A 73 -16.54 0.34 14.62
CA THR A 73 -15.15 0.80 14.52
C THR A 73 -14.20 -0.39 14.61
N ALA A 74 -13.31 -0.52 13.62
CA ALA A 74 -12.26 -1.53 13.60
C ALA A 74 -11.03 -1.07 14.39
N THR A 75 -10.50 -1.92 15.25
CA THR A 75 -9.17 -1.80 15.84
C THR A 75 -8.22 -2.69 15.04
N ILE A 76 -7.26 -2.08 14.36
CA ILE A 76 -6.33 -2.75 13.45
C ILE A 76 -4.93 -2.70 14.06
N THR A 77 -4.28 -3.85 14.14
CA THR A 77 -2.90 -4.01 14.61
C THR A 77 -2.00 -4.42 13.45
N PHE A 78 -0.89 -3.71 13.33
CA PHE A 78 0.15 -3.96 12.34
C PHE A 78 1.38 -4.49 13.06
N GLN A 79 1.95 -5.58 12.55
CA GLN A 79 3.20 -6.15 13.04
C GLN A 79 4.13 -6.40 11.86
N LEU A 80 5.33 -5.82 11.91
CA LEU A 80 6.37 -6.15 10.93
C LEU A 80 7.08 -7.44 11.31
N LEU A 81 7.34 -8.25 10.29
CA LEU A 81 8.17 -9.44 10.38
C LEU A 81 9.28 -9.34 9.35
N ASP A 82 10.51 -9.62 9.76
CA ASP A 82 11.65 -9.69 8.85
C ASP A 82 11.55 -10.91 7.91
N THR A 83 12.55 -11.09 7.05
CA THR A 83 12.61 -12.21 6.10
C THR A 83 12.73 -13.59 6.76
N THR A 84 13.04 -13.64 8.06
CA THR A 84 13.05 -14.88 8.86
C THR A 84 11.71 -15.18 9.53
N GLY A 85 10.75 -14.24 9.44
CA GLY A 85 9.47 -14.32 10.14
C GLY A 85 9.54 -13.88 11.60
N THR A 86 10.63 -13.20 12.02
CA THR A 86 10.79 -12.68 13.38
C THR A 86 10.24 -11.25 13.45
N THR A 87 9.64 -10.86 14.57
CA THR A 87 9.08 -9.51 14.73
C THR A 87 10.16 -8.44 14.65
N ALA A 88 10.04 -7.54 13.68
CA ALA A 88 11.03 -6.50 13.38
C ALA A 88 10.72 -5.15 14.06
N GLY A 89 10.17 -5.20 15.28
CA GLY A 89 9.78 -4.01 16.05
C GLY A 89 8.45 -4.16 16.78
N PRO A 90 8.05 -3.15 17.58
CA PRO A 90 6.78 -3.15 18.28
C PRO A 90 5.61 -3.09 17.29
N SER A 91 4.47 -3.66 17.66
CA SER A 91 3.24 -3.52 16.90
C SER A 91 2.69 -2.09 16.97
N VAL A 92 1.95 -1.70 15.95
CA VAL A 92 1.27 -0.40 15.85
C VAL A 92 -0.22 -0.65 15.75
N THR A 93 -1.02 0.09 16.52
CA THR A 93 -2.48 -0.02 16.48
C THR A 93 -3.10 1.27 15.93
N LYS A 94 -4.12 1.12 15.07
CA LYS A 94 -4.95 2.20 14.53
C LYS A 94 -6.41 1.83 14.65
N THR A 95 -7.26 2.82 14.79
CA THR A 95 -8.71 2.64 14.72
C THR A 95 -9.25 3.19 13.41
N LEU A 96 -10.27 2.54 12.86
CA LEU A 96 -10.92 2.94 11.62
C LEU A 96 -12.43 2.86 11.80
N ALA A 97 -13.11 4.00 11.74
CA ALA A 97 -14.56 4.08 11.89
C ALA A 97 -15.29 3.22 10.83
N ALA A 98 -16.55 2.90 11.12
CA ALA A 98 -17.43 2.20 10.20
C ALA A 98 -17.52 2.91 8.83
N ASN A 99 -17.54 2.14 7.74
CA ASN A 99 -17.61 2.63 6.36
C ASN A 99 -16.53 3.66 5.98
N ASN A 100 -15.34 3.53 6.56
CA ASN A 100 -14.21 4.44 6.32
C ASN A 100 -13.00 3.69 5.76
N HIS A 101 -12.07 4.41 5.14
CA HIS A 101 -10.81 3.88 4.63
C HIS A 101 -9.65 4.83 4.94
N THR A 102 -8.44 4.29 4.96
CA THR A 102 -7.20 5.05 5.17
C THR A 102 -6.04 4.33 4.51
N ALA A 103 -4.93 5.03 4.28
CA ALA A 103 -3.71 4.47 3.72
C ALA A 103 -2.48 5.02 4.43
N PHE A 104 -1.46 4.19 4.55
CA PHE A 104 -0.19 4.54 5.18
C PHE A 104 0.97 3.89 4.45
N PHE A 105 2.12 4.56 4.43
CA PHE A 105 3.37 3.90 4.06
C PHE A 105 3.95 3.12 5.25
N ILE A 106 4.65 2.02 4.98
CA ILE A 106 5.28 1.21 6.04
C ILE A 106 6.29 2.04 6.84
N ASN A 107 7.09 2.89 6.19
CA ASN A 107 8.03 3.78 6.88
C ASN A 107 7.34 4.83 7.77
N GLN A 108 6.08 5.20 7.49
CA GLN A 108 5.28 6.10 8.34
C GLN A 108 4.67 5.37 9.54
N LEU A 109 4.23 4.13 9.36
CA LEU A 109 3.74 3.31 10.47
C LEU A 109 4.88 2.94 11.42
N PHE A 110 6.07 2.67 10.88
CA PHE A 110 7.24 2.21 11.63
C PHE A 110 8.43 3.15 11.38
N PRO A 111 8.45 4.35 11.99
CA PRO A 111 9.47 5.37 11.71
C PRO A 111 10.87 5.03 12.22
N ASN A 112 10.97 4.08 13.15
CA ASN A 112 12.24 3.65 13.75
C ASN A 112 12.85 2.42 13.04
N LEU A 113 12.45 2.17 11.80
CA LEU A 113 13.13 1.19 10.96
C LEU A 113 14.53 1.72 10.58
N GLY A 114 15.46 0.79 10.33
CA GLY A 114 16.76 1.14 9.77
C GLY A 114 16.64 1.81 8.39
N SER A 115 17.76 2.12 7.74
CA SER A 115 17.76 2.80 6.44
C SER A 115 16.99 2.07 5.35
N PHE A 116 16.89 0.74 5.45
CA PHE A 116 16.17 -0.11 4.52
C PHE A 116 15.59 -1.32 5.26
N PHE A 117 14.37 -1.71 4.90
CA PHE A 117 13.69 -2.88 5.43
C PHE A 117 12.97 -3.64 4.32
N VAL A 118 13.09 -4.97 4.38
CA VAL A 118 12.32 -5.92 3.55
C VAL A 118 11.79 -7.01 4.45
N GLY A 119 10.52 -7.31 4.31
CA GLY A 119 9.87 -8.36 5.06
C GLY A 119 8.39 -8.43 4.74
N THR A 120 7.58 -8.69 5.75
CA THR A 120 6.11 -8.69 5.63
C THR A 120 5.49 -7.84 6.72
N VAL A 121 4.29 -7.33 6.44
CA VAL A 121 3.44 -6.71 7.45
C VAL A 121 2.22 -7.60 7.67
N ARG A 122 2.06 -8.05 8.90
CA ARG A 122 0.87 -8.73 9.38
C ARG A 122 -0.15 -7.70 9.84
N ILE A 123 -1.36 -7.79 9.32
CA ILE A 123 -2.49 -6.90 9.61
C ILE A 123 -3.56 -7.75 10.29
N THR A 124 -3.88 -7.47 11.54
CA THR A 124 -4.96 -8.13 12.28
C THR A 124 -5.99 -7.11 12.75
N SER A 125 -7.26 -7.49 12.80
CA SER A 125 -8.33 -6.62 13.29
C SER A 125 -9.38 -7.39 14.07
N ASP A 126 -10.03 -6.69 14.99
CA ASP A 126 -11.16 -7.19 15.80
C ASP A 126 -12.43 -7.44 14.98
N ILE A 127 -12.61 -6.73 13.86
CA ILE A 127 -13.68 -6.96 12.88
C ILE A 127 -13.10 -7.12 11.46
N PRO A 128 -13.82 -7.76 10.51
CA PRO A 128 -13.31 -7.94 9.16
C PRO A 128 -13.05 -6.61 8.44
N VAL A 129 -11.82 -6.42 7.96
CA VAL A 129 -11.40 -5.27 7.14
C VAL A 129 -10.88 -5.74 5.80
N VAL A 130 -10.76 -4.84 4.83
CA VAL A 130 -10.21 -5.14 3.50
C VAL A 130 -8.91 -4.37 3.33
N SER A 131 -7.87 -4.99 2.79
CA SER A 131 -6.59 -4.31 2.55
C SER A 131 -6.12 -4.48 1.11
N THR A 132 -5.40 -3.47 0.61
CA THR A 132 -4.63 -3.54 -0.63
C THR A 132 -3.24 -2.93 -0.39
N ALA A 133 -2.26 -3.36 -1.19
CA ALA A 133 -0.88 -2.90 -1.07
C ALA A 133 -0.31 -2.53 -2.43
N LEU A 134 0.42 -1.43 -2.46
CA LEU A 134 1.20 -0.97 -3.61
C LEU A 134 2.66 -0.83 -3.19
N LEU A 135 3.58 -1.16 -4.08
CA LEU A 135 4.98 -0.78 -3.98
C LEU A 135 5.20 0.46 -4.82
N PHE A 136 5.69 1.54 -4.21
CA PHE A 136 6.10 2.74 -4.92
C PHE A 136 7.61 2.74 -5.07
N GLU A 137 8.08 2.99 -6.29
CA GLU A 137 9.47 3.05 -6.75
C GLU A 137 9.81 4.48 -7.19
N HIS A 138 11.05 4.73 -7.61
CA HIS A 138 11.45 6.04 -8.13
C HIS A 138 10.66 6.45 -9.38
N ASP A 139 10.58 7.76 -9.62
CA ASP A 139 10.05 8.37 -10.84
C ASP A 139 8.57 8.06 -11.14
N GLY A 140 7.76 7.94 -10.09
CA GLY A 140 6.33 7.65 -10.17
C GLY A 140 6.04 6.16 -10.06
N GLN A 141 6.86 5.32 -10.71
CA GLN A 141 6.61 3.90 -10.90
C GLN A 141 6.02 3.20 -9.68
N PHE A 142 4.97 2.43 -9.88
CA PHE A 142 4.41 1.59 -8.83
C PHE A 142 3.95 0.24 -9.35
N SER A 143 3.77 -0.70 -8.43
CA SER A 143 3.27 -2.04 -8.72
C SER A 143 2.29 -2.50 -7.64
N THR A 144 1.27 -3.26 -8.04
CA THR A 144 0.36 -3.90 -7.08
C THR A 144 1.07 -5.05 -6.38
N PHE A 145 0.91 -5.13 -5.06
CA PHE A 145 1.38 -6.25 -4.25
C PHE A 145 0.20 -7.08 -3.73
N PRO A 146 0.30 -8.41 -3.76
CA PRO A 146 -0.77 -9.26 -3.28
C PRO A 146 -0.93 -9.14 -1.76
N VAL A 147 -2.18 -9.20 -1.31
CA VAL A 147 -2.55 -9.35 0.10
C VAL A 147 -3.10 -10.76 0.29
N PHE A 148 -2.55 -11.48 1.27
CA PHE A 148 -2.88 -12.87 1.55
C PHE A 148 -3.64 -12.98 2.88
N PRO A 149 -4.61 -13.90 3.01
CA PRO A 149 -5.19 -14.24 4.30
C PRO A 149 -4.13 -14.81 5.26
N LEU A 150 -4.24 -14.50 6.55
CA LEU A 150 -3.51 -15.22 7.59
C LEU A 150 -4.28 -16.51 7.89
N GLN A 151 -3.63 -17.66 7.70
CA GLN A 151 -4.15 -18.96 8.15
C GLN A 151 -4.04 -19.12 9.67
#